data_AF-A0A226WRL8-F1
#
_entry.id   AF-A0A226WRL8-F1
#
_cell.length_a   1.000
_cell.length_b   1.000
_cell.length_c   1.000
_cell.angle_alpha   90.00
_cell.angle_beta   90.00
_cell.angle_gamma   90.00
#
_symmetry.space_group_name_H-M   'P 1'
#
loop_
_entity.id
_entity.type
_entity.pdbx_description
1 polymer ?
#
loop_
_entity_poly.entity_id
_entity_poly.type
_entity_poly.pdbx_seq_one_letter_code
_entity_poly.pdbx_strand_id
1 'polypeptide(L)'
;MFLFACAHQGIVPNRPNSSTKYAHKWTAACRTKEKKRALSIRWMTLLERDTDGDPRLLVKLNLMHDSEPSMQAHIGIPTQLRDYVLRAFSESKLLIYEKYLSSEVIRFMRANYGKHAMDWPQLMADVRDTIDAIDAGIGPNTSQTGELARRWLDLFRSYASDDPRTQAKSLHALQAEPDLITGTCVDASLLAFVREATANAAQPL
;
A
#
# COMPACT_ATOMS: atom_id res chain seq x y z
N MET A 1 -5.72 -13.14 16.21
CA MET A 1 -6.16 -11.73 16.21
C MET A 1 -6.68 -11.27 14.84
N PHE A 2 -6.13 -11.73 13.71
CA PHE A 2 -6.68 -11.52 12.35
C PHE A 2 -8.03 -12.19 12.04
N LEU A 3 -8.49 -13.15 12.86
CA LEU A 3 -9.76 -13.86 12.69
C LEU A 3 -10.91 -13.34 13.57
N PHE A 4 -10.67 -12.37 14.47
CA PHE A 4 -11.74 -11.87 15.35
C PHE A 4 -12.56 -10.73 14.73
N ALA A 5 -12.01 -9.96 13.78
CA ALA A 5 -12.73 -8.86 13.15
C ALA A 5 -13.84 -9.32 12.18
N CYS A 6 -13.74 -10.53 11.62
CA CYS A 6 -14.77 -11.09 10.73
C CYS A 6 -15.83 -11.93 11.45
N ALA A 7 -15.56 -12.37 12.69
CA ALA A 7 -16.50 -13.20 13.45
C ALA A 7 -17.69 -12.40 14.03
N HIS A 8 -17.55 -11.07 14.18
CA HIS A 8 -18.57 -10.23 14.83
C HIS A 8 -19.64 -9.65 13.88
N GLN A 9 -19.62 -9.98 12.58
CA GLN A 9 -20.62 -9.51 11.60
C GLN A 9 -21.56 -10.62 11.08
N GLY A 10 -21.66 -11.76 11.76
CA GLY A 10 -22.81 -12.68 11.59
C GLY A 10 -22.93 -13.38 10.23
N ILE A 11 -21.84 -13.54 9.46
CA ILE A 11 -21.86 -14.20 8.15
C ILE A 11 -20.69 -15.17 8.02
N VAL A 12 -20.68 -16.30 8.76
CA VAL A 12 -20.11 -17.61 8.34
C VAL A 12 -20.64 -18.70 9.28
N PRO A 13 -21.30 -19.77 8.78
CA PRO A 13 -21.52 -20.98 9.55
C PRO A 13 -20.25 -21.84 9.62
N ASN A 14 -19.94 -22.32 10.81
CA ASN A 14 -18.79 -23.14 11.19
C ASN A 14 -18.71 -24.45 10.37
N ARG A 15 -17.71 -24.61 9.49
CA ARG A 15 -17.07 -25.90 9.11
C ARG A 15 -15.88 -25.70 8.12
N PRO A 16 -14.89 -26.61 8.14
CA PRO A 16 -13.63 -26.43 7.42
C PRO A 16 -13.72 -26.93 5.96
N ASN A 17 -12.89 -26.32 5.11
CA ASN A 17 -12.54 -26.72 3.74
C ASN A 17 -13.49 -26.27 2.60
N SER A 18 -13.23 -25.10 1.99
CA SER A 18 -13.73 -24.73 0.64
C SER A 18 -13.16 -23.40 0.11
N SER A 19 -11.84 -23.25 0.02
CA SER A 19 -11.18 -22.03 -0.49
C SER A 19 -11.62 -21.61 -1.91
N THR A 20 -11.99 -22.54 -2.79
CA THR A 20 -12.38 -22.22 -4.18
C THR A 20 -13.85 -21.78 -4.34
N LYS A 21 -14.75 -22.27 -3.49
CA LYS A 21 -16.20 -22.00 -3.62
C LYS A 21 -16.57 -20.59 -3.17
N TYR A 22 -15.76 -19.99 -2.30
CA TYR A 22 -15.99 -18.64 -1.80
C TYR A 22 -15.51 -17.55 -2.78
N ALA A 23 -14.39 -17.74 -3.49
CA ALA A 23 -13.87 -16.74 -4.42
C ALA A 23 -14.90 -16.28 -5.47
N HIS A 24 -15.74 -17.20 -5.96
CA HIS A 24 -16.85 -16.90 -6.87
C HIS A 24 -18.03 -16.16 -6.19
N LYS A 25 -18.32 -16.45 -4.91
CA LYS A 25 -19.33 -15.69 -4.13
C LYS A 25 -18.85 -14.28 -3.79
N TRP A 26 -17.57 -14.09 -3.48
CA TRP A 26 -16.98 -12.76 -3.17
C TRP A 26 -16.96 -11.83 -4.38
N THR A 27 -16.61 -12.36 -5.56
CA THR A 27 -16.65 -11.61 -6.83
C THR A 27 -18.08 -11.31 -7.30
N ALA A 28 -19.03 -12.23 -7.05
CA ALA A 28 -20.44 -12.04 -7.39
C ALA A 28 -21.19 -11.05 -6.48
N ALA A 29 -20.79 -10.90 -5.21
CA ALA A 29 -21.43 -9.97 -4.26
C ALA A 29 -21.17 -8.49 -4.58
N CYS A 30 -20.05 -8.16 -5.23
CA CYS A 30 -19.68 -6.80 -5.60
C CYS A 30 -19.95 -6.52 -7.09
N ARG A 31 -21.22 -6.55 -7.52
CA ARG A 31 -21.59 -6.36 -8.94
C ARG A 31 -21.20 -4.99 -9.52
N THR A 32 -21.15 -3.92 -8.72
CA THR A 32 -20.83 -2.57 -9.21
C THR A 32 -19.37 -2.21 -8.91
N LYS A 33 -18.73 -1.44 -9.80
CA LYS A 33 -17.35 -0.91 -9.59
C LYS A 33 -17.22 -0.16 -8.25
N GLU A 34 -18.28 0.48 -7.80
CA GLU A 34 -18.38 1.15 -6.51
C GLU A 34 -18.29 0.19 -5.31
N LYS A 35 -19.06 -0.90 -5.31
CA LYS A 35 -19.01 -1.90 -4.22
C LYS A 35 -17.63 -2.56 -4.14
N LYS A 36 -16.97 -2.78 -5.29
CA LYS A 36 -15.59 -3.31 -5.34
C LYS A 36 -14.60 -2.39 -4.65
N ARG A 37 -14.67 -1.08 -4.94
CA ARG A 37 -13.83 -0.04 -4.33
C ARG A 37 -14.10 0.10 -2.83
N ALA A 38 -15.38 0.14 -2.42
CA ALA A 38 -15.74 0.24 -1.02
C ALA A 38 -15.22 -0.96 -0.20
N LEU A 39 -15.32 -2.17 -0.76
CA LEU A 39 -14.76 -3.36 -0.15
C LEU A 39 -13.24 -3.28 -0.05
N SER A 40 -12.55 -2.85 -1.11
CA SER A 40 -11.09 -2.78 -1.12
C SER A 40 -10.54 -1.74 -0.14
N ILE A 41 -11.17 -0.57 -0.05
CA ILE A 41 -10.81 0.44 0.95
C ILE A 41 -10.97 -0.14 2.35
N ARG A 42 -12.13 -0.76 2.66
CA ARG A 42 -12.37 -1.38 3.96
C ARG A 42 -11.31 -2.44 4.29
N TRP A 43 -10.97 -3.29 3.33
CA TRP A 43 -9.98 -4.34 3.55
C TRP A 43 -8.60 -3.77 3.85
N MET A 44 -8.15 -2.77 3.10
CA MET A 44 -6.85 -2.12 3.34
C MET A 44 -6.82 -1.35 4.67
N THR A 45 -7.90 -0.65 5.05
CA THR A 45 -8.00 0.03 6.35
C THR A 45 -7.98 -0.95 7.51
N LEU A 46 -8.65 -2.10 7.39
CA LEU A 46 -8.60 -3.15 8.41
C LEU A 46 -7.20 -3.77 8.51
N LEU A 47 -6.55 -4.00 7.37
CA LEU A 47 -5.19 -4.52 7.32
C LEU A 47 -4.22 -3.58 8.03
N GLU A 48 -4.25 -2.29 7.69
CA GLU A 48 -3.45 -1.24 8.33
C GLU A 48 -3.69 -1.20 9.85
N ARG A 49 -4.95 -1.19 10.29
CA ARG A 49 -5.30 -1.22 11.71
C ARG A 49 -4.77 -2.47 12.41
N ASP A 50 -4.94 -3.65 11.81
CA ASP A 50 -4.57 -4.92 12.42
C ASP A 50 -3.06 -5.16 12.43
N THR A 51 -2.30 -4.37 11.65
CA THR A 51 -0.84 -4.25 11.71
C THR A 51 -0.36 -3.04 12.52
N ASP A 52 -1.24 -2.32 13.21
CA ASP A 52 -0.92 -1.08 13.94
C ASP A 52 -0.20 -0.02 13.06
N GLY A 53 -0.51 -0.01 11.76
CA GLY A 53 0.18 0.83 10.78
C GLY A 53 1.64 0.44 10.50
N ASP A 54 2.17 -0.64 11.06
CA ASP A 54 3.57 -1.03 10.89
C ASP A 54 3.80 -1.80 9.56
N PRO A 55 4.52 -1.21 8.57
CA PRO A 55 4.80 -1.86 7.30
C PRO A 55 5.64 -3.14 7.44
N ARG A 56 6.41 -3.31 8.52
CA ARG A 56 7.22 -4.52 8.79
C ARG A 56 6.33 -5.73 9.07
N LEU A 57 5.18 -5.52 9.69
CA LEU A 57 4.19 -6.57 9.90
C LEU A 57 3.51 -6.94 8.57
N LEU A 58 3.24 -5.95 7.71
CA LEU A 58 2.71 -6.21 6.37
C LEU A 58 3.67 -7.04 5.51
N VAL A 59 4.98 -6.75 5.55
CA VAL A 59 6.02 -7.56 4.89
C VAL A 59 5.99 -9.01 5.38
N LYS A 60 5.97 -9.22 6.70
CA LYS A 60 5.90 -10.56 7.30
C LYS A 60 4.65 -11.31 6.87
N LEU A 61 3.49 -10.64 6.84
CA LEU A 61 2.23 -11.23 6.40
C LEU A 61 2.27 -11.65 4.92
N ASN A 62 2.88 -10.83 4.05
CA ASN A 62 3.07 -11.17 2.64
C ASN A 62 3.99 -12.40 2.49
N LEU A 63 5.11 -12.46 3.21
CA LEU A 63 6.02 -13.60 3.20
C LEU A 63 5.35 -14.89 3.69
N MET A 64 4.61 -14.82 4.80
CA MET A 64 3.83 -15.95 5.31
C MET A 64 2.79 -16.41 4.28
N HIS A 65 2.13 -15.47 3.60
CA HIS A 65 1.15 -15.80 2.57
C HIS A 65 1.78 -16.54 1.37
N ASP A 66 2.94 -16.08 0.91
CA ASP A 66 3.61 -16.63 -0.27
C ASP A 66 4.35 -17.96 0.03
N SER A 67 4.87 -18.14 1.25
CA SER A 67 5.82 -19.23 1.57
C SER A 67 5.33 -20.29 2.55
N GLU A 68 4.25 -20.07 3.31
CA GLU A 68 3.81 -21.01 4.35
C GLU A 68 2.64 -21.90 3.86
N PRO A 69 2.86 -23.20 3.60
CA PRO A 69 1.83 -24.08 3.06
C PRO A 69 0.63 -24.26 3.99
N SER A 70 0.86 -24.24 5.30
CA SER A 70 -0.21 -24.36 6.29
C SER A 70 -1.15 -23.14 6.28
N MET A 71 -0.59 -21.94 6.06
CA MET A 71 -1.33 -20.70 5.85
C MET A 71 -2.13 -20.78 4.54
N GLN A 72 -1.52 -21.16 3.43
CA GLN A 72 -2.22 -21.31 2.15
C GLN A 72 -3.38 -22.33 2.22
N ALA A 73 -3.21 -23.42 2.96
CA ALA A 73 -4.20 -24.48 3.09
C ALA A 73 -5.38 -24.15 4.03
N HIS A 74 -5.15 -23.41 5.13
CA HIS A 74 -6.17 -23.22 6.18
C HIS A 74 -6.66 -21.78 6.35
N ILE A 75 -5.85 -20.78 5.97
CA ILE A 75 -6.05 -19.36 6.32
C ILE A 75 -5.84 -18.42 5.10
N GLY A 76 -5.37 -18.94 3.98
CA GLY A 76 -4.87 -18.17 2.85
C GLY A 76 -5.97 -17.47 2.05
N ILE A 77 -5.88 -16.16 1.95
CA ILE A 77 -6.57 -15.37 0.93
C ILE A 77 -5.97 -15.78 -0.42
N PRO A 78 -6.71 -16.31 -1.41
CA PRO A 78 -6.10 -16.68 -2.68
C PRO A 78 -5.36 -15.49 -3.31
N THR A 79 -4.19 -15.69 -3.92
CA THR A 79 -3.42 -14.62 -4.57
C THR A 79 -4.27 -13.82 -5.56
N GLN A 80 -5.18 -14.50 -6.27
CA GLN A 80 -6.11 -13.85 -7.20
C GLN A 80 -7.08 -12.89 -6.49
N LEU A 81 -7.45 -13.19 -5.24
CA LEU A 81 -8.28 -12.32 -4.42
C LEU A 81 -7.46 -11.11 -3.91
N ARG A 82 -6.21 -11.32 -3.48
CA ARG A 82 -5.27 -10.23 -3.15
C ARG A 82 -5.13 -9.27 -4.33
N ASP A 83 -4.81 -9.79 -5.52
CA ASP A 83 -4.62 -8.98 -6.73
C ASP A 83 -5.90 -8.28 -7.19
N TYR A 84 -7.06 -8.92 -6.96
CA TYR A 84 -8.35 -8.28 -7.20
C TYR A 84 -8.56 -7.08 -6.26
N VAL A 85 -8.27 -7.23 -4.97
CA VAL A 85 -8.44 -6.15 -4.00
C VAL A 85 -7.44 -5.01 -4.26
N LEU A 86 -6.17 -5.32 -4.53
CA LEU A 86 -5.15 -4.31 -4.85
C LEU A 86 -5.52 -3.50 -6.10
N ARG A 87 -6.08 -4.13 -7.14
CA ARG A 87 -6.57 -3.42 -8.33
C ARG A 87 -7.76 -2.51 -8.02
N ALA A 88 -8.73 -3.00 -7.24
CA ALA A 88 -9.89 -2.19 -6.85
C ALA A 88 -9.50 -1.02 -5.94
N PHE A 89 -8.50 -1.21 -5.06
CA PHE A 89 -7.95 -0.17 -4.20
C PHE A 89 -7.15 0.87 -5.01
N SER A 90 -6.33 0.43 -5.95
CA SER A 90 -5.63 1.34 -6.87
C SER A 90 -6.61 2.23 -7.63
N GLU A 91 -7.73 1.66 -8.10
CA GLU A 91 -8.78 2.42 -8.78
C GLU A 91 -9.40 3.50 -7.88
N SER A 92 -9.55 3.25 -6.58
CA SER A 92 -10.08 4.29 -5.69
C SER A 92 -9.14 5.49 -5.56
N LYS A 93 -7.82 5.26 -5.60
CA LYS A 93 -6.81 6.33 -5.57
C LYS A 93 -6.76 7.08 -6.90
N LEU A 94 -6.80 6.36 -8.02
CA LEU A 94 -6.77 6.94 -9.37
C LEU A 94 -7.94 7.90 -9.63
N LEU A 95 -9.13 7.59 -9.11
CA LEU A 95 -10.29 8.49 -9.21
C LEU A 95 -10.12 9.81 -8.44
N ILE A 96 -9.31 9.82 -7.39
CA ILE A 96 -8.97 11.06 -6.68
C ILE A 96 -7.97 11.85 -7.54
N TYR A 97 -6.91 11.20 -8.02
CA TYR A 97 -5.93 11.84 -8.92
C TYR A 97 -6.56 12.44 -10.19
N GLU A 98 -7.64 11.84 -10.71
CA GLU A 98 -8.40 12.34 -11.86
C GLU A 98 -8.93 13.78 -11.68
N LYS A 99 -9.11 14.23 -10.43
CA LYS A 99 -9.52 15.61 -10.13
C LYS A 99 -8.37 16.62 -10.31
N TYR A 100 -7.12 16.17 -10.26
CA TYR A 100 -5.93 17.02 -10.22
C TYR A 100 -5.10 16.96 -11.50
N LEU A 101 -5.15 15.82 -12.20
CA LEU A 101 -4.27 15.52 -13.32
C LEU A 101 -5.02 15.53 -14.66
N SER A 102 -4.31 15.81 -15.74
CA SER A 102 -4.90 15.76 -17.08
C SER A 102 -5.26 14.32 -17.46
N SER A 103 -6.18 14.16 -18.40
CA SER A 103 -6.59 12.83 -18.90
C SER A 103 -5.45 12.02 -19.50
N GLU A 104 -4.44 12.69 -20.08
CA GLU A 104 -3.25 12.04 -20.63
C GLU A 104 -2.37 11.46 -19.52
N VAL A 105 -2.08 12.29 -18.50
CA VAL A 105 -1.31 11.88 -17.33
C VAL A 105 -2.01 10.75 -16.57
N ILE A 106 -3.33 10.82 -16.40
CA ILE A 106 -4.09 9.75 -15.75
C ILE A 106 -4.02 8.45 -16.52
N ARG A 107 -4.03 8.50 -17.86
CA ARG A 107 -3.90 7.30 -18.69
C ARG A 107 -2.55 6.61 -18.43
N PHE A 108 -1.48 7.39 -18.36
CA PHE A 108 -0.15 6.89 -18.00
C PHE A 108 -0.14 6.33 -16.57
N MET A 109 -0.67 7.09 -15.60
CA MET A 109 -0.69 6.67 -14.20
C MET A 109 -1.47 5.38 -14.01
N ARG A 110 -2.68 5.26 -14.59
CA ARG A 110 -3.52 4.06 -14.55
C ARG A 110 -2.84 2.83 -15.16
N ALA A 111 -1.98 3.01 -16.17
CA ALA A 111 -1.21 1.93 -16.78
C ALA A 111 -0.02 1.46 -15.92
N ASN A 112 0.44 2.27 -14.96
CA ASN A 112 1.67 2.00 -14.21
C ASN A 112 1.48 1.86 -12.69
N TYR A 113 0.40 2.41 -12.11
CA TYR A 113 0.17 2.52 -10.66
C TYR A 113 0.33 1.20 -9.89
N GLY A 114 -0.20 0.11 -10.46
CA GLY A 114 -0.17 -1.21 -9.81
C GLY A 114 1.09 -2.04 -10.06
N LYS A 115 2.00 -1.63 -10.96
CA LYS A 115 3.13 -2.47 -11.40
C LYS A 115 4.13 -2.75 -10.28
N HIS A 116 4.35 -1.76 -9.43
CA HIS A 116 5.30 -1.79 -8.32
C HIS A 116 4.61 -1.76 -6.94
N ALA A 117 3.33 -2.15 -6.88
CA ALA A 117 2.55 -2.09 -5.64
C ALA A 117 3.17 -2.93 -4.50
N MET A 118 3.79 -4.06 -4.84
CA MET A 118 4.42 -4.96 -3.87
C MET A 118 5.83 -4.52 -3.43
N ASP A 119 6.42 -3.53 -4.09
CA ASP A 119 7.75 -3.01 -3.73
C ASP A 119 7.68 -2.00 -2.56
N TRP A 120 6.51 -1.37 -2.38
CA TRP A 120 6.27 -0.36 -1.34
C TRP A 120 6.39 -0.88 0.10
N PRO A 121 5.79 -2.03 0.50
CA PRO A 121 5.85 -2.49 1.89
C PRO A 121 7.28 -2.66 2.41
N GLN A 122 8.17 -3.26 1.60
CA GLN A 122 9.56 -3.46 2.01
C GLN A 122 10.31 -2.13 2.12
N LEU A 123 10.11 -1.20 1.18
CA LEU A 123 10.72 0.12 1.28
C LEU A 123 10.27 0.87 2.54
N MET A 124 8.98 0.85 2.85
CA MET A 124 8.45 1.51 4.05
C MET A 124 8.96 0.85 5.34
N ALA A 125 9.13 -0.47 5.35
CA ALA A 125 9.77 -1.20 6.43
C ALA A 125 11.23 -0.77 6.64
N ASP A 126 12.01 -0.68 5.56
CA ASP A 126 13.42 -0.25 5.62
C ASP A 126 13.54 1.20 6.14
N VAL A 127 12.62 2.08 5.74
CA VAL A 127 12.55 3.46 6.27
C VAL A 127 12.20 3.47 7.76
N ARG A 128 11.22 2.65 8.18
CA ARG A 128 10.84 2.54 9.59
C ARG A 128 12.02 2.10 10.46
N ASP A 129 12.75 1.07 10.04
CA ASP A 129 13.94 0.60 10.77
C ASP A 129 15.02 1.67 10.85
N THR A 130 15.15 2.51 9.81
CA THR A 130 16.09 3.64 9.81
C THR A 130 15.66 4.75 10.78
N ILE A 131 14.35 5.07 10.83
CA ILE A 131 13.79 6.03 11.81
C ILE A 131 14.03 5.54 13.23
N ASP A 132 13.67 4.28 13.53
CA ASP A 132 13.86 3.69 14.86
C ASP A 132 15.35 3.69 15.29
N ALA A 133 16.28 3.46 14.35
CA ALA A 133 17.71 3.53 14.62
C ALA A 133 18.17 4.96 14.96
N ILE A 134 17.71 5.97 14.21
CA ILE A 134 18.01 7.38 14.48
C ILE A 134 17.47 7.79 15.86
N ASP A 135 16.24 7.41 16.19
CA ASP A 135 15.61 7.68 17.49
C ASP A 135 16.35 6.99 18.64
N ALA A 136 16.97 5.84 18.39
CA ALA A 136 17.85 5.15 19.33
C ALA A 136 19.26 5.77 19.46
N GLY A 137 19.54 6.87 18.75
CA GLY A 137 20.85 7.54 18.77
C GLY A 137 21.93 6.83 17.93
N ILE A 138 21.55 5.85 17.12
CA ILE A 138 22.42 5.26 16.11
C ILE A 138 22.44 6.27 14.96
N GLY A 139 23.48 7.09 14.91
CA GLY A 139 23.59 8.19 13.96
C GLY A 139 23.27 7.76 12.52
N PRO A 140 22.58 8.61 11.73
CA PRO A 140 22.11 8.23 10.41
C PRO A 140 23.31 7.85 9.54
N ASN A 141 23.29 6.66 8.96
CA ASN A 141 24.17 6.38 7.85
C ASN A 141 23.68 7.20 6.64
N THR A 142 24.33 8.34 6.38
CA THR A 142 23.95 9.27 5.30
C THR A 142 23.85 8.56 3.94
N SER A 143 24.65 7.52 3.71
CA SER A 143 24.55 6.71 2.48
C SER A 143 23.26 5.90 2.41
N GLN A 144 22.85 5.27 3.52
CA GLN A 144 21.62 4.47 3.60
C GLN A 144 20.37 5.36 3.45
N THR A 145 20.35 6.51 4.13
CA THR A 145 19.23 7.47 4.04
C THR A 145 19.05 8.00 2.61
N GLY A 146 20.15 8.35 1.93
CA GLY A 146 20.13 8.76 0.52
C GLY A 146 19.67 7.64 -0.42
N GLU A 147 20.05 6.39 -0.16
CA GLU A 147 19.60 5.24 -0.94
C GLU A 147 18.08 5.02 -0.84
N LEU A 148 17.54 5.10 0.38
CA LEU A 148 16.10 4.97 0.63
C LEU A 148 15.30 6.10 -0.03
N ALA A 149 15.79 7.34 0.03
CA ALA A 149 15.17 8.47 -0.66
C ALA A 149 15.12 8.25 -2.17
N ARG A 150 16.23 7.78 -2.76
CA ARG A 150 16.27 7.46 -4.20
C ARG A 150 15.29 6.35 -4.57
N ARG A 151 15.25 5.24 -3.83
CA ARG A 151 14.29 4.15 -4.05
C ARG A 151 12.84 4.64 -3.97
N TRP A 152 12.53 5.52 -3.01
CA TRP A 152 11.21 6.14 -2.90
C TRP A 152 10.85 6.99 -4.12
N LEU A 153 11.77 7.84 -4.57
CA LEU A 153 11.57 8.67 -5.76
C LEU A 153 11.43 7.82 -7.02
N ASP A 154 12.19 6.75 -7.16
CA ASP A 154 12.11 5.82 -8.30
C ASP A 154 10.72 5.14 -8.35
N LEU A 155 10.22 4.66 -7.20
CA LEU A 155 8.86 4.10 -7.12
C LEU A 155 7.78 5.15 -7.40
N PHE A 156 7.95 6.37 -6.92
CA PHE A 156 7.01 7.47 -7.19
C PHE A 156 6.97 7.82 -8.69
N ARG A 157 8.14 7.99 -9.32
CA ARG A 157 8.29 8.28 -10.76
C ARG A 157 7.69 7.19 -11.64
N SER A 158 7.77 5.93 -11.20
CA SER A 158 7.24 4.78 -11.95
C SER A 158 5.77 4.94 -12.35
N TYR A 159 4.95 5.64 -11.55
CA TYR A 159 3.55 5.92 -11.86
C TYR A 159 3.20 7.40 -12.03
N ALA A 160 3.99 8.31 -11.45
CA ALA A 160 3.75 9.76 -11.52
C ALA A 160 4.50 10.47 -12.67
N SER A 161 5.22 9.72 -13.51
CA SER A 161 6.09 10.22 -14.59
C SER A 161 7.28 11.04 -14.08
N ASP A 162 8.22 11.36 -14.98
CA ASP A 162 9.38 12.21 -14.70
C ASP A 162 9.10 13.71 -14.86
N ASP A 163 7.90 14.11 -15.29
CA ASP A 163 7.54 15.53 -15.44
C ASP A 163 7.37 16.22 -14.06
N PRO A 164 8.20 17.23 -13.73
CA PRO A 164 8.12 17.93 -12.45
C PRO A 164 6.77 18.57 -12.18
N ARG A 165 6.04 19.00 -13.22
CA ARG A 165 4.69 19.59 -13.06
C ARG A 165 3.67 18.54 -12.63
N THR A 166 3.75 17.35 -13.21
CA THR A 166 2.91 16.21 -12.84
C THR A 166 3.23 15.73 -11.43
N GLN A 167 4.50 15.67 -11.06
CA GLN A 167 4.94 15.31 -9.71
C GLN A 167 4.42 16.31 -8.68
N ALA A 168 4.56 17.63 -8.93
CA ALA A 168 4.07 18.67 -8.03
C ALA A 168 2.56 18.58 -7.80
N LYS A 169 1.76 18.33 -8.86
CA LYS A 169 0.31 18.13 -8.74
C LYS A 169 -0.06 16.86 -7.96
N SER A 170 0.69 15.77 -8.18
CA SER A 170 0.47 14.50 -7.46
C SER A 170 0.79 14.65 -5.97
N LEU A 171 1.88 15.34 -5.63
CA LEU A 171 2.23 15.67 -4.24
C LEU A 171 1.20 16.60 -3.61
N HIS A 172 0.69 17.59 -4.35
CA HIS A 172 -0.39 18.44 -3.86
C HIS A 172 -1.67 17.64 -3.56
N ALA A 173 -2.05 16.71 -4.44
CA ALA A 173 -3.20 15.83 -4.20
C ALA A 173 -3.00 14.99 -2.93
N LEU A 174 -1.82 14.41 -2.73
CA LEU A 174 -1.47 13.64 -1.51
C LEU A 174 -1.61 14.46 -0.23
N GLN A 175 -1.32 15.76 -0.28
CA GLN A 175 -1.48 16.67 0.86
C GLN A 175 -2.94 17.10 1.09
N ALA A 176 -3.70 17.29 0.01
CA ALA A 176 -5.07 17.79 0.06
C ALA A 176 -6.12 16.71 0.35
N GLU A 177 -5.84 15.45 0.01
CA GLU A 177 -6.81 14.34 0.03
C GLU A 177 -6.35 13.24 0.99
N PRO A 178 -6.82 13.22 2.26
CA PRO A 178 -6.46 12.18 3.24
C PRO A 178 -6.75 10.76 2.75
N ASP A 179 -7.79 10.61 1.93
CA ASP A 179 -8.19 9.35 1.31
C ASP A 179 -7.10 8.75 0.41
N LEU A 180 -6.10 9.51 -0.04
CA LEU A 180 -4.94 8.96 -0.76
C LEU A 180 -3.99 8.21 0.17
N ILE A 181 -3.90 8.58 1.44
CA ILE A 181 -3.01 7.96 2.45
C ILE A 181 -3.70 6.80 3.17
N THR A 182 -5.02 6.84 3.36
CA THR A 182 -5.77 5.77 4.05
C THR A 182 -5.49 4.38 3.46
N GLY A 183 -5.15 3.39 4.30
CA GLY A 183 -4.90 2.01 3.89
C GLY A 183 -3.56 1.79 3.18
N THR A 184 -2.60 2.69 3.34
CA THR A 184 -1.26 2.59 2.71
C THR A 184 -0.13 2.35 3.71
N CYS A 185 -0.39 2.44 5.03
CA CYS A 185 0.63 2.44 6.08
C CYS A 185 1.64 3.61 6.00
N VAL A 186 1.40 4.58 5.12
CA VAL A 186 2.17 5.83 5.08
C VAL A 186 1.65 6.75 6.18
N ASP A 187 2.56 7.30 6.98
CA ASP A 187 2.25 8.28 8.02
C ASP A 187 3.10 9.54 7.90
N ALA A 188 2.88 10.50 8.79
CA ALA A 188 3.60 11.77 8.80
C ALA A 188 5.11 11.61 9.03
N SER A 189 5.55 10.60 9.80
CA SER A 189 6.96 10.36 10.10
C SER A 189 7.71 9.81 8.88
N LEU A 190 7.11 8.87 8.15
CA LEU A 190 7.64 8.34 6.89
C LEU A 190 7.80 9.47 5.86
N LEU A 191 6.77 10.32 5.71
CA LEU A 191 6.81 11.44 4.77
C LEU A 191 7.85 12.49 5.17
N ALA A 192 8.00 12.78 6.46
CA ALA A 192 9.02 13.69 6.97
C ALA A 192 10.43 13.18 6.69
N PHE A 193 10.70 11.90 6.98
CA PHE A 193 11.98 11.26 6.70
C PHE A 193 12.35 11.36 5.21
N VAL A 194 11.44 10.99 4.31
CA VAL A 194 11.71 11.00 2.86
C VAL A 194 12.00 12.42 2.37
N ARG A 195 11.27 13.42 2.88
CA ARG A 195 11.50 14.83 2.54
C ARG A 195 12.88 15.30 2.97
N GLU A 196 13.29 14.99 4.20
CA GLU A 196 14.61 15.35 4.74
C GLU A 196 15.73 14.62 4.01
N ALA A 197 15.60 13.31 3.81
CA ALA A 197 16.57 12.50 3.09
C ALA A 197 16.75 12.96 1.64
N THR A 198 15.65 13.38 0.97
CA THR A 198 15.71 13.95 -0.38
C THR A 198 16.40 15.32 -0.40
N ALA A 199 16.13 16.18 0.60
CA ALA A 199 16.77 17.49 0.71
C ALA A 199 18.28 17.36 0.96
N ASN A 200 18.68 16.44 1.82
CA ASN A 200 20.09 16.16 2.13
C ASN A 200 20.82 15.54 0.93
N ALA A 201 20.15 14.68 0.14
CA ALA A 201 20.72 14.11 -1.08
C ALA A 201 20.90 15.14 -2.22
N ALA A 202 20.18 16.26 -2.18
CA ALA A 202 20.29 17.33 -3.17
C ALA A 202 21.39 18.37 -2.84
N GLN A 203 21.96 18.33 -1.63
CA GLN A 203 23.08 19.19 -1.25
C GLN A 203 24.40 18.58 -1.76
N PRO A 204 25.22 19.31 -2.53
CA PRO A 204 26.56 18.85 -2.85
C PRO A 204 27.40 18.78 -1.56
N LEU A 205 28.12 17.67 -1.40
CA LEU A 205 29.14 17.46 -0.36
C LEU A 205 30.20 18.58 -0.39
#